data_AF-A0A0C9NUU9-F1
#
_entry.id   AF-A0A0C9NUU9-F1
#
_cell.length_a   1.000
_cell.length_b   1.000
_cell.length_c   1.000
_cell.angle_alpha   90.00
_cell.angle_beta   90.00
_cell.angle_gamma   90.00
#
_symmetry.space_group_name_H-M   'P 1'
#
loop_
_entity.id
_entity.type
_entity.pdbx_description
1 polymer ?
#
loop_
_entity_poly.entity_id
_entity_poly.type
_entity_poly.pdbx_seq_one_letter_code
_entity_poly.pdbx_strand_id
1 'polypeptide(L)'
;MANFKSVKINKGNHGWGGPLTVKPDAKKKYVISVTGGGIDPVAQKIADLTGAEVVDAFKNPVPKEETFAAVIDCGGTARSGVYPKMGIPTINTIAITPAGPLAKYIKDSIFVSGVTADDIEKGIDVSTTSEASQDSITNESDVEDLEKVSDNTKKIRDRNQLIRGTGCLE
;
A
#
# COMPACT_ATOMS: atom_id res chain seq x y z
N MET A 1 -31.91 -0.38 5.10
CA MET A 1 -30.68 -1.15 4.77
C MET A 1 -29.50 -0.36 5.31
N ALA A 2 -28.46 -1.00 5.84
CA ALA A 2 -27.27 -0.29 6.32
C ALA A 2 -26.50 0.31 5.14
N ASN A 3 -26.27 1.63 5.17
CA ASN A 3 -25.53 2.35 4.13
C ASN A 3 -24.03 2.34 4.46
N PHE A 4 -23.39 1.18 4.26
CA PHE A 4 -21.95 1.03 4.49
C PHE A 4 -21.13 1.85 3.49
N LYS A 5 -20.28 2.72 4.01
CA LYS A 5 -19.42 3.61 3.23
C LYS A 5 -18.04 2.99 3.05
N SER A 6 -17.41 3.28 1.92
CA SER A 6 -15.98 3.04 1.73
C SER A 6 -15.16 4.04 2.55
N VAL A 7 -13.99 3.62 3.02
CA VAL A 7 -12.93 4.49 3.54
C VAL A 7 -11.64 4.21 2.79
N LYS A 8 -10.85 5.27 2.59
CA LYS A 8 -9.53 5.22 1.96
C LYS A 8 -8.50 5.48 3.05
N ILE A 9 -7.62 4.52 3.29
CA ILE A 9 -6.52 4.64 4.24
C ILE A 9 -5.25 4.89 3.44
N ASN A 10 -4.65 6.07 3.60
CA ASN A 10 -3.33 6.35 3.07
C ASN A 10 -2.26 5.81 4.04
N LYS A 11 -1.02 5.65 3.58
CA LYS A 11 0.12 5.45 4.49
C LYS A 11 0.43 6.76 5.19
N GLY A 12 0.63 6.72 6.50
CA GLY A 12 1.10 7.91 7.23
C GLY A 12 2.61 8.09 7.13
N ASN A 13 3.16 8.99 7.94
CA ASN A 13 4.54 9.43 7.79
C ASN A 13 5.55 8.29 8.06
N HIS A 14 6.49 8.09 7.12
CA HIS A 14 7.39 6.91 7.04
C HIS A 14 6.69 5.54 6.86
N GLY A 15 5.38 5.52 6.58
CA GLY A 15 4.60 4.33 6.30
C GLY A 15 4.93 3.66 4.96
N TRP A 16 4.54 2.39 4.84
CA TRP A 16 4.71 1.55 3.65
C TRP A 16 3.37 0.99 3.16
N GLY A 17 3.26 0.70 1.86
CA GLY A 17 2.04 0.21 1.21
C GLY A 17 0.99 1.30 0.99
N GLY A 18 -0.23 0.89 0.65
CA GLY A 18 -1.36 1.79 0.38
C GLY A 18 -1.22 2.66 -0.90
N PRO A 19 -2.24 3.49 -1.22
CA PRO A 19 -3.48 3.68 -0.47
C PRO A 19 -4.41 2.46 -0.54
N LEU A 20 -5.08 2.15 0.57
CA LEU A 20 -5.91 0.98 0.76
C LEU A 20 -7.37 1.41 0.92
N THR A 21 -8.22 1.11 -0.06
CA THR A 21 -9.67 1.32 0.03
C THR A 21 -10.34 0.09 0.61
N VAL A 22 -11.04 0.24 1.73
CA VAL A 22 -11.84 -0.83 2.35
C VAL A 22 -13.30 -0.40 2.46
N LYS A 23 -14.20 -1.38 2.43
CA LYS A 23 -15.65 -1.19 2.56
C LYS A 23 -16.24 -2.35 3.37
N PRO A 24 -17.13 -2.11 4.34
CA PRO A 24 -17.86 -3.18 5.00
C PRO A 24 -18.95 -3.76 4.11
N ASP A 25 -19.24 -5.03 4.31
CA ASP A 25 -20.34 -5.77 3.67
C ASP A 25 -21.35 -6.24 4.72
N ALA A 26 -22.55 -6.62 4.28
CA ALA A 26 -23.56 -7.25 5.15
C ALA A 26 -23.08 -8.55 5.83
N LYS A 27 -22.04 -9.20 5.29
CA LYS A 27 -21.30 -10.31 5.95
C LYS A 27 -20.11 -9.80 6.76
N LYS A 28 -19.35 -8.86 6.21
CA LYS A 28 -18.10 -8.33 6.80
C LYS A 28 -18.34 -6.97 7.43
N LYS A 29 -18.92 -6.96 8.63
CA LYS A 29 -19.33 -5.74 9.35
C LYS A 29 -18.41 -5.36 10.51
N TYR A 30 -17.36 -6.14 10.79
CA TYR A 30 -16.45 -5.91 11.90
C TYR A 30 -15.07 -5.42 11.46
N VAL A 31 -14.56 -4.36 12.10
CA VAL A 31 -13.14 -4.02 12.12
C VAL A 31 -12.55 -4.51 13.45
N ILE A 32 -11.46 -5.29 13.38
CA ILE A 32 -10.82 -5.83 14.58
C ILE A 32 -9.63 -4.95 14.98
N SER A 33 -9.55 -4.59 16.26
CA SER A 33 -8.39 -3.93 16.88
C SER A 33 -7.56 -5.00 17.57
N VAL A 34 -6.32 -5.21 17.12
CA VAL A 34 -5.37 -6.21 17.63
C VAL A 34 -4.22 -5.51 18.32
N THR A 35 -4.59 -4.56 19.18
CA THR A 35 -3.75 -3.55 19.82
C THR A 35 -3.73 -3.78 21.33
N GLY A 36 -2.54 -3.74 21.96
CA GLY A 36 -2.27 -4.31 23.29
C GLY A 36 -2.97 -3.63 24.49
N GLY A 37 -3.81 -2.63 24.27
CA GLY A 37 -4.50 -1.86 25.31
C GLY A 37 -6.01 -1.64 25.10
N GLY A 38 -6.63 -2.22 24.06
CA GLY A 38 -8.04 -2.03 23.75
C GLY A 38 -8.29 -1.62 22.30
N ILE A 39 -9.33 -0.82 22.07
CA ILE A 39 -9.69 -0.29 20.74
C ILE A 39 -8.78 0.90 20.40
N ASP A 40 -8.15 0.85 19.23
CA ASP A 40 -7.27 1.90 18.73
C ASP A 40 -8.06 3.05 18.07
N PRO A 41 -7.65 4.33 18.19
CA PRO A 41 -8.31 5.46 17.53
C PRO A 41 -8.41 5.32 15.99
N VAL A 42 -7.48 4.61 15.33
CA VAL A 42 -7.55 4.28 13.90
C VAL A 42 -8.69 3.30 13.62
N ALA A 43 -8.85 2.27 14.45
CA ALA A 43 -9.96 1.32 14.34
C ALA A 43 -11.32 1.98 14.61
N GLN A 44 -11.37 2.86 15.62
CA GLN A 44 -12.55 3.65 15.95
C GLN A 44 -12.95 4.59 14.80
N LYS A 45 -12.03 5.42 14.29
CA LYS A 45 -12.32 6.32 13.16
C LYS A 45 -12.72 5.57 11.89
N ILE A 46 -12.17 4.37 11.63
CA ILE A 46 -12.63 3.49 10.54
C ILE A 46 -14.10 3.08 10.76
N ALA A 47 -14.48 2.64 11.97
CA ALA A 47 -15.87 2.28 12.28
C ALA A 47 -16.83 3.48 12.12
N ASP A 48 -16.52 4.62 12.73
CA ASP A 48 -17.33 5.85 12.66
C ASP A 48 -17.56 6.36 11.23
N LEU A 49 -16.55 6.25 10.36
CA LEU A 49 -16.65 6.68 8.96
C LEU A 49 -17.40 5.68 8.07
N THR A 50 -17.26 4.38 8.34
CA THR A 50 -17.87 3.31 7.51
C THR A 50 -19.28 2.93 7.93
N GLY A 51 -19.65 3.14 9.20
CA GLY A 51 -20.86 2.59 9.83
C GLY A 51 -20.70 1.13 10.27
N ALA A 52 -19.47 0.65 10.46
CA ALA A 52 -19.15 -0.70 10.92
C ALA A 52 -19.02 -0.77 12.46
N GLU A 53 -18.92 -2.00 13.00
CA GLU A 53 -18.70 -2.23 14.43
C GLU A 53 -17.21 -2.51 14.69
N VAL A 54 -16.62 -1.85 15.69
CA VAL A 54 -15.23 -2.08 16.11
C VAL A 54 -15.16 -2.98 17.34
N VAL A 55 -14.29 -3.99 17.29
CA VAL A 55 -14.12 -4.96 18.38
C VAL A 55 -12.65 -5.19 18.72
N ASP A 56 -12.38 -5.40 20.00
CA ASP A 56 -11.06 -5.80 20.51
C ASP A 56 -10.86 -7.30 20.27
N ALA A 57 -9.90 -7.67 19.43
CA ALA A 57 -9.65 -9.04 19.00
C ALA A 57 -9.13 -9.96 20.13
N PHE A 58 -8.56 -9.39 21.20
CA PHE A 58 -8.14 -10.16 22.38
C PHE A 58 -9.31 -10.45 23.32
N LYS A 59 -10.36 -9.60 23.33
CA LYS A 59 -11.57 -9.79 24.15
C LYS A 59 -12.67 -10.55 23.42
N ASN A 60 -12.88 -10.28 22.13
CA ASN A 60 -13.90 -10.90 21.30
C ASN A 60 -13.33 -11.29 19.92
N PRO A 61 -12.78 -12.51 19.77
CA PRO A 61 -12.12 -12.95 18.54
C PRO A 61 -13.15 -13.27 17.44
N VAL A 62 -13.41 -12.30 16.56
CA VAL A 62 -14.30 -12.44 15.41
C VAL A 62 -13.65 -13.22 14.26
N PRO A 63 -14.38 -14.10 13.53
CA PRO A 63 -13.84 -14.86 12.40
C PRO A 63 -13.49 -13.98 11.19
N LYS A 64 -12.59 -14.50 10.34
CA LYS A 64 -12.11 -13.83 9.10
C LYS A 64 -13.22 -13.63 8.05
N GLU A 65 -14.27 -14.44 8.11
CA GLU A 65 -15.46 -14.35 7.26
C GLU A 65 -16.30 -13.11 7.57
N GLU A 66 -16.26 -12.60 8.81
CA GLU A 66 -17.04 -11.44 9.28
C GLU A 66 -16.17 -10.17 9.49
N THR A 67 -14.84 -10.33 9.44
CA THR A 67 -13.87 -9.24 9.49
C THR A 67 -13.67 -8.59 8.10
N PHE A 68 -13.83 -7.27 7.99
CA PHE A 68 -13.47 -6.51 6.78
C PHE A 68 -12.06 -5.90 6.83
N ALA A 69 -11.58 -5.53 8.02
CA ALA A 69 -10.26 -4.95 8.22
C ALA A 69 -9.69 -5.28 9.61
N ALA A 70 -8.36 -5.32 9.73
CA ALA A 70 -7.63 -5.51 10.98
C ALA A 70 -6.66 -4.35 11.24
N VAL A 71 -6.79 -3.68 12.38
CA VAL A 71 -5.88 -2.64 12.86
C VAL A 71 -4.93 -3.25 13.90
N ILE A 72 -3.63 -3.01 13.76
CA ILE A 72 -2.58 -3.65 14.58
C ILE A 72 -1.52 -2.64 15.04
N ASP A 73 -0.82 -2.94 16.14
CA ASP A 73 0.28 -2.16 16.75
C ASP A 73 1.65 -2.87 16.60
N CYS A 74 1.89 -3.53 15.47
CA CYS A 74 2.98 -4.50 15.37
C CYS A 74 4.25 -3.87 14.79
N GLY A 75 5.24 -3.59 15.64
CA GLY A 75 6.59 -3.17 15.23
C GLY A 75 7.43 -4.26 14.54
N GLY A 76 6.82 -5.39 14.18
CA GLY A 76 7.46 -6.52 13.49
C GLY A 76 6.53 -7.14 12.46
N THR A 77 6.99 -8.17 11.76
CA THR A 77 6.29 -8.69 10.56
C THR A 77 5.44 -9.93 10.80
N ALA A 78 5.30 -10.37 12.07
CA ALA A 78 4.50 -11.53 12.45
C ALA A 78 3.00 -11.31 12.23
N ARG A 79 2.35 -10.45 13.03
CA ARG A 79 0.91 -10.12 12.85
C ARG A 79 0.66 -9.52 11.47
N SER A 80 1.50 -8.56 11.09
CA SER A 80 1.53 -7.84 9.81
C SER A 80 1.60 -8.73 8.58
N GLY A 81 2.18 -9.93 8.69
CA GLY A 81 2.24 -10.94 7.62
C GLY A 81 1.17 -12.03 7.70
N VAL A 82 0.61 -12.30 8.87
CA VAL A 82 -0.44 -13.32 9.07
C VAL A 82 -1.80 -12.83 8.55
N TYR A 83 -2.20 -11.59 8.84
CA TYR A 83 -3.50 -11.09 8.38
C TYR A 83 -3.61 -10.97 6.84
N PRO A 84 -2.60 -10.44 6.11
CA PRO A 84 -2.60 -10.47 4.65
C PRO A 84 -2.55 -11.89 4.06
N LYS A 85 -1.86 -12.83 4.72
CA LYS A 85 -1.85 -14.26 4.33
C LYS A 85 -3.26 -14.90 4.45
N MET A 86 -4.09 -14.41 5.36
CA MET A 86 -5.51 -14.82 5.49
C MET A 86 -6.46 -14.07 4.54
N GLY A 87 -5.95 -13.11 3.74
CA GLY A 87 -6.79 -12.28 2.86
C GLY A 87 -7.53 -11.15 3.59
N ILE A 88 -7.04 -10.70 4.75
CA ILE A 88 -7.64 -9.61 5.54
C ILE A 88 -6.87 -8.30 5.27
N PRO A 89 -7.54 -7.22 4.82
CA PRO A 89 -6.98 -5.87 4.78
C PRO A 89 -6.41 -5.45 6.14
N THR A 90 -5.14 -5.06 6.16
CA THR A 90 -4.35 -4.89 7.39
C THR A 90 -3.76 -3.49 7.48
N ILE A 91 -4.09 -2.78 8.56
CA ILE A 91 -3.64 -1.43 8.85
C ILE A 91 -2.73 -1.49 10.07
N ASN A 92 -1.47 -1.10 9.95
CA ASN A 92 -0.55 -1.00 11.08
C ASN A 92 -0.38 0.47 11.50
N THR A 93 -0.61 0.78 12.76
CA THR A 93 -0.39 2.14 13.30
C THR A 93 1.10 2.46 13.38
N ILE A 94 1.95 1.44 13.57
CA ILE A 94 3.41 1.58 13.55
C ILE A 94 3.90 1.59 12.10
N ALA A 95 4.80 2.53 11.79
CA ALA A 95 5.51 2.58 10.50
C ALA A 95 6.49 1.40 10.40
N ILE A 96 6.21 0.44 9.51
CA ILE A 96 7.10 -0.70 9.23
C ILE A 96 7.19 -0.98 7.73
N THR A 97 8.36 -1.45 7.31
CA THR A 97 8.62 -2.01 5.97
C THR A 97 8.46 -3.54 6.02
N PRO A 98 7.91 -4.20 4.98
CA PRO A 98 7.82 -5.66 4.93
C PRO A 98 9.20 -6.33 4.93
N ALA A 99 9.39 -7.28 5.83
CA ALA A 99 10.65 -8.00 6.05
C ALA A 99 10.42 -9.45 6.52
N GLY A 100 11.42 -10.31 6.27
CA GLY A 100 11.37 -11.73 6.66
C GLY A 100 10.44 -12.60 5.81
N PRO A 101 10.24 -13.88 6.18
CA PRO A 101 9.63 -14.90 5.31
C PRO A 101 8.13 -14.69 5.00
N LEU A 102 7.46 -13.79 5.72
CA LEU A 102 6.07 -13.42 5.49
C LEU A 102 5.90 -12.21 4.56
N ALA A 103 6.97 -11.47 4.24
CA ALA A 103 6.92 -10.27 3.40
C ALA A 103 6.21 -10.50 2.05
N LYS A 104 6.32 -11.70 1.47
CA LYS A 104 5.62 -12.13 0.24
C LYS A 104 4.08 -12.05 0.27
N TYR A 105 3.48 -11.97 1.46
CA TYR A 105 2.04 -11.75 1.65
C TYR A 105 1.70 -10.28 1.93
N ILE A 106 2.67 -9.49 2.41
CA ILE A 106 2.53 -8.08 2.76
C ILE A 106 2.66 -7.27 1.45
N LYS A 107 1.53 -6.97 0.82
CA LYS A 107 1.46 -6.24 -0.45
C LYS A 107 0.73 -4.92 -0.26
N ASP A 108 1.09 -3.93 -1.07
CA ASP A 108 0.56 -2.56 -1.05
C ASP A 108 -0.98 -2.53 -1.21
N SER A 109 -1.54 -3.50 -1.94
CA SER A 109 -2.97 -3.68 -2.21
C SER A 109 -3.79 -4.28 -1.04
N ILE A 110 -3.16 -4.66 0.07
CA ILE A 110 -3.82 -5.30 1.23
C ILE A 110 -3.25 -4.85 2.57
N PHE A 111 -2.05 -4.27 2.59
CA PHE A 111 -1.36 -3.83 3.79
C PHE A 111 -0.92 -2.37 3.65
N VAL A 112 -1.09 -1.62 4.73
CA VAL A 112 -0.63 -0.23 4.88
C VAL A 112 -0.10 -0.02 6.30
N SER A 113 1.00 0.72 6.47
CA SER A 113 1.64 0.97 7.78
C SER A 113 1.87 2.45 8.07
N GLY A 114 2.21 2.76 9.33
CA GLY A 114 2.43 4.12 9.83
C GLY A 114 1.16 4.96 9.88
N VAL A 115 -0.01 4.33 9.85
CA VAL A 115 -1.30 5.00 9.70
C VAL A 115 -1.70 5.67 11.01
N THR A 116 -1.91 6.97 10.97
CA THR A 116 -2.50 7.74 12.07
C THR A 116 -4.00 7.91 11.87
N ALA A 117 -4.67 8.56 12.83
CA ALA A 117 -6.07 8.93 12.64
C ALA A 117 -6.27 9.87 11.44
N ASP A 118 -5.30 10.73 11.09
CA ASP A 118 -5.50 11.76 10.06
C ASP A 118 -5.53 11.17 8.64
N ASP A 119 -4.70 10.16 8.37
CA ASP A 119 -4.53 9.48 7.07
C ASP A 119 -5.78 8.71 6.55
N ILE A 120 -6.87 8.72 7.33
CA ILE A 120 -8.12 8.01 7.10
C ILE A 120 -9.16 8.96 6.51
N GLU A 121 -9.40 8.81 5.21
CA GLU A 121 -10.36 9.59 4.43
C GLU A 121 -11.66 8.81 4.20
N LYS A 122 -12.75 9.53 3.90
CA LYS A 122 -13.95 8.91 3.30
C LYS A 122 -13.60 8.44 1.90
N GLY A 123 -13.80 7.16 1.63
CA GLY A 123 -13.43 6.55 0.37
C GLY A 123 -14.48 6.89 -0.68
N ILE A 124 -14.15 7.85 -1.54
CA ILE A 124 -15.00 8.30 -2.63
C ILE A 124 -15.37 7.09 -3.50
N ASP A 125 -16.65 6.81 -3.62
CA ASP A 125 -17.20 5.89 -4.61
C ASP A 125 -17.12 6.51 -6.00
N VAL A 126 -15.92 6.49 -6.59
CA VAL A 126 -15.61 7.08 -7.91
C VAL A 126 -16.26 6.29 -9.05
N SER A 127 -17.58 6.46 -9.19
CA SER A 127 -18.25 6.36 -10.49
C SER A 127 -17.96 7.64 -11.28
N THR A 128 -16.76 7.67 -11.88
CA THR A 128 -16.25 8.74 -12.77
C THR A 128 -15.96 10.09 -12.09
N THR A 129 -14.67 10.38 -11.88
CA THR A 129 -13.94 11.47 -12.58
C THR A 129 -12.45 11.35 -12.22
N SER A 130 -11.59 11.29 -13.23
CA SER A 130 -10.13 11.39 -13.06
C SER A 130 -9.68 12.78 -13.48
N GLU A 131 -9.26 13.63 -12.54
CA GLU A 131 -8.48 14.85 -12.77
C GLU A 131 -8.15 15.48 -11.39
N ALA A 132 -7.03 16.16 -11.17
CA ALA A 132 -5.68 15.98 -11.73
C ALA A 132 -4.68 16.68 -10.77
N SER A 133 -3.53 16.07 -10.50
CA SER A 133 -2.32 16.72 -9.94
C SER A 133 -1.11 15.80 -10.11
N GLN A 134 -0.80 15.47 -11.36
CA GLN A 134 0.56 15.11 -11.78
C GLN A 134 1.02 16.25 -12.67
N ASP A 135 1.83 17.16 -12.12
CA ASP A 135 2.46 18.20 -12.93
C ASP A 135 3.64 17.59 -13.68
N SER A 136 3.65 17.74 -15.01
CA SER A 136 4.73 17.28 -15.88
C SER A 136 4.66 18.02 -17.21
N ILE A 137 5.40 19.14 -17.29
CA ILE A 137 6.24 19.59 -18.42
C ILE A 137 5.69 19.42 -19.85
N THR A 138 5.64 20.49 -20.66
CA THR A 138 6.19 20.54 -22.06
C THR A 138 6.03 21.91 -22.74
N ASN A 139 7.18 22.46 -23.19
CA ASN A 139 7.51 23.34 -24.33
C ASN A 139 6.61 24.50 -24.81
N GLU A 140 7.26 25.62 -25.14
CA GLU A 140 7.41 26.26 -26.48
C GLU A 140 8.34 27.48 -26.32
N SER A 141 9.16 27.96 -27.27
CA SER A 141 9.70 27.45 -28.55
C SER A 141 10.90 28.32 -28.96
N ASP A 142 12.01 27.74 -29.49
CA ASP A 142 12.87 28.41 -30.49
C ASP A 142 13.89 27.45 -31.15
N VAL A 143 14.40 27.84 -32.32
CA VAL A 143 15.24 27.11 -33.31
C VAL A 143 16.68 26.76 -32.82
N GLU A 144 17.53 25.90 -33.42
CA GLU A 144 17.66 25.07 -34.67
C GLU A 144 18.80 24.01 -34.41
N ASP A 145 19.19 22.98 -35.19
CA ASP A 145 18.82 22.32 -36.47
C ASP A 145 19.43 20.86 -36.51
N LEU A 146 19.24 20.09 -37.60
CA LEU A 146 20.01 18.92 -38.15
C LEU A 146 20.68 17.86 -37.21
N GLU A 147 20.69 16.54 -37.50
CA GLU A 147 19.98 15.66 -38.44
C GLU A 147 20.35 14.17 -38.12
N LYS A 148 19.68 13.20 -38.78
CA LYS A 148 19.95 11.73 -38.82
C LYS A 148 19.65 10.99 -37.51
N VAL A 149 18.67 10.08 -37.41
CA VAL A 149 18.26 8.94 -38.28
C VAL A 149 19.34 7.86 -38.40
N SER A 150 19.19 6.78 -37.62
CA SER A 150 18.76 5.49 -38.20
C SER A 150 18.30 4.47 -37.14
N ASP A 151 17.40 3.60 -37.57
CA ASP A 151 17.14 2.25 -37.07
C ASP A 151 18.46 1.44 -36.86
N ASN A 152 18.52 0.28 -36.20
CA ASN A 152 17.52 -0.78 -36.22
C ASN A 152 17.71 -1.87 -35.15
N THR A 153 16.64 -2.65 -35.00
CA THR A 153 16.44 -4.00 -34.43
C THR A 153 17.65 -4.92 -34.15
N LYS A 154 17.47 -5.75 -33.10
CA LYS A 154 17.95 -7.16 -32.93
C LYS A 154 19.44 -7.49 -32.62
N LYS A 155 19.57 -8.22 -31.49
CA LYS A 155 20.01 -9.65 -31.42
C LYS A 155 21.49 -10.00 -31.15
N ILE A 156 21.69 -10.65 -29.98
CA ILE A 156 22.72 -11.69 -29.64
C ILE A 156 24.15 -11.16 -29.43
N ARG A 157 24.73 -11.26 -28.21
CA ARG A 157 25.46 -12.40 -27.59
C ARG A 157 26.80 -12.73 -28.28
N ASP A 158 27.77 -13.14 -27.46
CA ASP A 158 29.09 -13.69 -27.84
C ASP A 158 30.06 -12.66 -28.47
N ARG A 159 31.06 -12.22 -27.70
CA ARG A 159 32.39 -12.88 -27.53
C ARG A 159 33.27 -12.83 -28.78
N ASN A 160 33.91 -11.67 -28.98
CA ASN A 160 35.32 -11.51 -29.37
C ASN A 160 35.66 -9.99 -29.31
N GLN A 161 36.89 -9.50 -29.13
CA GLN A 161 38.16 -10.06 -28.61
C GLN A 161 39.15 -8.86 -28.50
N LEU A 162 40.26 -9.04 -27.78
CA LEU A 162 41.52 -8.27 -27.96
C LEU A 162 41.62 -6.83 -27.38
N ILE A 163 42.88 -6.38 -27.31
CA ILE A 163 43.41 -5.01 -27.09
C ILE A 163 43.03 -4.22 -25.81
N ARG A 164 43.64 -4.61 -24.69
CA ARG A 164 44.46 -3.67 -23.89
C ARG A 164 45.77 -4.34 -23.47
N GLY A 165 46.81 -4.13 -24.28
CA GLY A 165 48.19 -4.47 -23.92
C GLY A 165 49.02 -3.21 -23.61
N THR A 166 50.24 -3.43 -23.12
CA THR A 166 51.39 -2.48 -23.08
C THR A 166 51.21 -1.11 -22.41
N GLY A 167 52.02 -0.84 -21.38
CA GLY A 167 52.29 0.53 -20.91
C GLY A 167 53.16 0.60 -19.64
N CYS A 168 54.42 1.05 -19.81
CA CYS A 168 55.44 1.34 -18.77
C CYS A 168 55.98 0.11 -17.99
N LEU A 169 57.28 -0.08 -17.76
CA LEU A 169 58.37 0.80 -17.26
C LEU A 169 58.16 1.18 -15.78
N GLU A 170 59.18 1.10 -14.91
CA GLU A 170 60.62 0.82 -15.11
C GLU A 170 61.08 -0.54 -14.54
#